data_AF-A0A8S3HUM9-F1
#
_entry.id   AF-A0A8S3HUM9-F1
#
_cell.length_a   1.000
_cell.length_b   1.000
_cell.length_c   1.000
_cell.angle_alpha   90.00
_cell.angle_beta   90.00
_cell.angle_gamma   90.00
#
_symmetry.space_group_name_H-M   'P 1'
#
loop_
_entity.id
_entity.type
_entity.pdbx_description
1 polymer ?
#
loop_
_entity_poly.entity_id
_entity_poly.type
_entity_poly.pdbx_seq_one_letter_code
_entity_poly.pdbx_strand_id
1 'polypeptide(L)'
;DKQREQMSRILWKYGKLFDISETSKIDITLKNAIDTGTHRPIHTPPYRKSNKDQETLRKETDKLMGSGIIERSTSPWSSPVVLVEKKDGTTRFCVDYRRYFQVPLDKADRPKTAFSTRDGHFQFKVLPQGLTNGPPTFQRIVNQILGPNRWKHVLAYIDDIIIYSKNFYEHIQHIEEVCSLLQEANFKLNVNKCEVARSEILFLGHLIKEATIKPDPNNIRGLVETKEPTTAEEAFRFVKAAEYYRKFIPKFSIIAAPLHRYSPSTLNQQKMNKSKFLLSDDARTAFHGLRKILTTDLILGLPDDTLQFKIQSDASVDGIGAVLLQITP
;
A
#
# COMPACT_ATOMS: atom_id res chain seq x y z
N ASP A 1 -3.54 -9.81 34.89
CA ASP A 1 -3.84 -9.52 33.47
C ASP A 1 -4.43 -10.70 32.70
N LYS A 2 -5.72 -11.01 32.90
CA LYS A 2 -6.41 -12.11 32.19
C LYS A 2 -6.44 -11.92 30.66
N GLN A 3 -6.62 -10.68 30.19
CA GLN A 3 -6.67 -10.36 28.76
C GLN A 3 -5.34 -10.67 28.05
N ARG A 4 -4.22 -10.29 28.69
CA ARG A 4 -2.88 -10.55 28.16
C ARG A 4 -2.58 -12.05 28.07
N GLU A 5 -3.01 -12.82 29.06
CA GLU A 5 -2.89 -14.28 29.08
C GLU A 5 -3.68 -14.93 27.94
N GLN A 6 -4.95 -14.53 27.76
CA GLN A 6 -5.79 -15.01 26.66
C GLN A 6 -5.18 -14.71 25.30
N MET A 7 -4.68 -13.48 25.10
CA MET A 7 -4.02 -13.10 23.85
C MET A 7 -2.75 -13.91 23.61
N SER A 8 -1.92 -14.06 24.64
CA SER A 8 -0.67 -14.83 24.55
C SER A 8 -0.97 -16.27 24.14
N ARG A 9 -2.01 -16.88 24.73
CA ARG A 9 -2.42 -18.25 24.39
C ARG A 9 -2.76 -18.43 22.91
N ILE A 10 -3.48 -17.47 22.32
CA ILE A 10 -3.82 -17.50 20.88
C ILE A 10 -2.55 -17.33 20.04
N LEU A 11 -1.72 -16.33 20.34
CA LEU A 11 -0.50 -16.09 19.56
C LEU A 11 0.47 -17.28 19.61
N TRP A 12 0.56 -17.96 20.76
CA TRP A 12 1.31 -19.21 20.89
C TRP A 12 0.68 -20.36 20.11
N LYS A 13 -0.65 -20.52 20.17
CA LYS A 13 -1.40 -21.53 19.41
C LYS A 13 -1.16 -21.41 17.90
N TYR A 14 -1.10 -20.18 17.39
CA TYR A 14 -0.86 -19.89 15.96
C TYR A 14 0.58 -19.44 15.67
N GLY A 15 1.55 -19.83 16.50
CA GLY A 15 2.96 -19.41 16.37
C GLY A 15 3.55 -19.67 14.99
N LYS A 16 3.10 -20.74 14.30
CA LYS A 16 3.51 -21.09 12.94
C LYS A 16 3.19 -20.00 11.90
N LEU A 17 2.16 -19.18 12.11
CA LEU A 17 1.86 -18.03 11.24
C LEU A 17 2.96 -16.99 11.22
N PHE A 18 3.66 -16.84 12.35
CA PHE A 18 4.69 -15.82 12.54
C PHE A 18 6.10 -16.35 12.26
N ASP A 19 6.23 -17.65 12.05
CA ASP A 19 7.49 -18.29 11.70
C ASP A 19 7.84 -18.04 10.22
N ILE A 20 8.67 -17.02 10.01
CA ILE A 20 9.21 -16.62 8.70
C ILE A 20 10.54 -17.31 8.37
N SER A 21 11.00 -18.28 9.19
CA SER A 21 12.21 -19.05 8.89
C SER A 21 12.02 -19.95 7.66
N GLU A 22 10.79 -20.45 7.49
CA GLU A 22 10.39 -21.24 6.32
C GLU A 22 9.72 -20.36 5.26
N THR A 23 10.00 -20.69 4.00
CA THR A 23 9.35 -20.02 2.87
C THR A 23 7.95 -20.59 2.71
N SER A 24 6.92 -19.83 3.08
CA SER A 24 5.55 -20.26 2.83
C SER A 24 5.23 -20.23 1.35
N LYS A 25 4.45 -21.22 0.92
CA LYS A 25 3.72 -21.20 -0.34
C LYS A 25 2.27 -21.33 0.04
N ILE A 26 1.50 -20.29 -0.21
CA ILE A 26 0.07 -20.25 0.06
C ILE A 26 -0.56 -21.43 -0.68
N ASP A 27 -1.24 -22.27 0.06
CA ASP A 27 -1.88 -23.47 -0.49
C ASP A 27 -3.31 -23.12 -0.92
N ILE A 28 -3.40 -22.63 -2.16
CA ILE A 28 -4.67 -22.27 -2.79
C ILE A 28 -4.65 -22.68 -4.25
N THR A 29 -5.83 -22.94 -4.79
CA THR A 29 -6.02 -23.29 -6.20
C THR A 29 -5.66 -22.15 -7.16
N LEU A 30 -5.75 -20.89 -6.70
CA LEU A 30 -5.52 -19.71 -7.53
C LEU A 30 -4.02 -19.46 -7.74
N LYS A 31 -3.53 -19.71 -8.96
CA LYS A 31 -2.17 -19.35 -9.39
C LYS A 31 -2.19 -17.98 -10.07
N ASN A 32 -1.08 -17.25 -9.96
CA ASN A 32 -0.90 -16.04 -10.76
C ASN A 32 -0.47 -16.41 -12.19
N ALA A 33 -1.18 -15.86 -13.19
CA ALA A 33 -0.81 -15.96 -14.60
C ALA A 33 -0.35 -14.59 -15.13
N ILE A 34 0.66 -14.57 -16.00
CA ILE A 34 1.20 -13.35 -16.63
C ILE A 34 0.76 -13.32 -18.10
N ASP A 35 -0.28 -12.55 -18.40
CA ASP A 35 -0.73 -12.37 -19.79
C ASP A 35 0.18 -11.38 -20.52
N THR A 36 0.85 -11.87 -21.56
CA THR A 36 1.72 -11.07 -22.44
C THR A 36 1.07 -10.86 -23.81
N GLY A 37 -0.19 -11.24 -24.02
CA GLY A 37 -0.85 -11.23 -25.32
C GLY A 37 -0.01 -11.96 -26.38
N THR A 38 0.16 -11.34 -27.54
CA THR A 38 0.97 -11.86 -28.66
C THR A 38 2.44 -11.43 -28.63
N HIS A 39 2.91 -10.84 -27.53
CA HIS A 39 4.28 -10.31 -27.45
C HIS A 39 5.34 -11.42 -27.45
N ARG A 40 6.40 -11.22 -28.23
CA ARG A 40 7.59 -12.09 -28.23
C ARG A 40 8.45 -11.82 -26.98
N PRO A 41 9.29 -12.80 -26.56
CA PRO A 41 10.19 -12.62 -25.43
C PRO A 41 11.10 -11.40 -25.55
N ILE A 42 11.19 -10.64 -24.46
CA ILE A 42 12.06 -9.47 -24.33
C ILE A 42 13.27 -9.88 -23.49
N HIS A 43 14.47 -9.73 -24.07
CA HIS A 43 15.74 -10.01 -23.41
C HIS A 43 16.54 -8.73 -23.22
N THR A 44 16.76 -8.34 -21.97
CA THR A 44 17.60 -7.20 -21.60
C THR A 44 18.83 -7.71 -20.85
N PRO A 45 20.06 -7.35 -21.27
CA PRO A 45 21.28 -7.78 -20.58
C PRO A 45 21.36 -7.17 -19.16
N PRO A 46 22.07 -7.83 -18.23
CA PRO A 46 22.26 -7.30 -16.88
C PRO A 46 23.08 -6.01 -16.90
N TYR A 47 22.71 -5.04 -16.05
CA TYR A 47 23.48 -3.81 -15.89
C TYR A 47 24.86 -4.11 -15.28
N ARG A 48 25.88 -3.33 -15.69
CA ARG A 48 27.18 -3.34 -15.02
C ARG A 48 27.01 -2.83 -13.58
N LYS A 49 27.56 -3.57 -12.62
CA LYS A 49 27.54 -3.22 -11.19
C LYS A 49 28.94 -3.21 -10.61
N SER A 50 29.12 -2.50 -9.50
CA SER A 50 30.39 -2.50 -8.74
C SER A 50 30.66 -3.87 -8.13
N ASN A 51 31.90 -4.17 -7.73
CA ASN A 51 32.23 -5.45 -7.08
C ASN A 51 31.43 -5.66 -5.79
N LYS A 52 31.20 -4.60 -5.01
CA LYS A 52 30.38 -4.63 -3.79
C LYS A 52 28.94 -5.04 -4.12
N ASP A 53 28.35 -4.42 -5.13
CA ASP A 53 26.99 -4.73 -5.58
C ASP A 53 26.87 -6.14 -6.14
N GLN A 54 27.89 -6.63 -6.85
CA GLN A 54 27.93 -8.01 -7.36
C GLN A 54 27.92 -9.01 -6.21
N GLU A 55 28.70 -8.76 -5.15
CA GLU A 55 28.71 -9.60 -3.96
C GLU A 55 27.34 -9.59 -3.26
N THR A 56 26.69 -8.43 -3.17
CA THR A 56 25.32 -8.32 -2.64
C THR A 56 24.32 -9.10 -3.51
N LEU A 57 24.40 -8.98 -4.84
CA LEU A 57 23.54 -9.74 -5.77
C LEU A 57 23.72 -11.24 -5.58
N ARG A 58 24.96 -11.70 -5.46
CA ARG A 58 25.29 -13.12 -5.27
C ARG A 58 24.69 -13.65 -3.97
N LYS A 59 24.94 -12.97 -2.85
CA LYS A 59 24.40 -13.37 -1.53
C LYS A 59 22.87 -13.47 -1.53
N GLU A 60 22.18 -12.49 -2.10
CA GLU A 60 20.71 -12.55 -2.18
C GLU A 60 20.25 -13.64 -3.16
N THR A 61 20.92 -13.83 -4.29
CA THR A 61 20.57 -14.91 -5.24
C THR A 61 20.74 -16.28 -4.60
N ASP A 62 21.84 -16.53 -3.89
CA ASP A 62 22.11 -17.79 -3.19
C ASP A 62 21.05 -18.07 -2.12
N LYS A 63 20.65 -17.04 -1.37
CA LYS A 63 19.57 -17.12 -0.39
C LYS A 63 18.21 -17.40 -1.02
N LEU A 64 17.86 -16.73 -2.12
CA LEU A 64 16.59 -16.96 -2.85
C LEU A 64 16.57 -18.36 -3.49
N MET A 65 17.71 -18.85 -3.97
CA MET A 65 17.87 -20.22 -4.47
C MET A 65 17.71 -21.24 -3.34
N GLY A 66 18.39 -21.04 -2.20
CA GLY A 66 18.34 -21.93 -1.03
C GLY A 66 16.95 -22.01 -0.38
N SER A 67 16.17 -20.94 -0.46
CA SER A 67 14.76 -20.90 -0.02
C SER A 67 13.77 -21.43 -1.08
N GLY A 68 14.24 -21.74 -2.29
CA GLY A 68 13.39 -22.25 -3.36
C GLY A 68 12.38 -21.24 -3.90
N ILE A 69 12.67 -19.94 -3.77
CA ILE A 69 11.91 -18.82 -4.35
C ILE A 69 12.21 -18.69 -5.84
N ILE A 70 13.47 -18.91 -6.22
CA ILE A 70 13.95 -18.90 -7.61
C ILE A 70 14.55 -20.25 -7.99
N GLU A 71 14.70 -20.47 -9.30
CA GLU A 71 15.41 -21.61 -9.89
C GLU A 71 16.24 -21.16 -11.10
N ARG A 72 17.20 -21.99 -11.52
CA ARG A 72 17.94 -21.73 -12.77
C ARG A 72 16.97 -21.69 -13.95
N SER A 73 17.22 -20.77 -14.88
CA SER A 73 16.38 -20.57 -16.04
C SER A 73 17.18 -20.71 -17.34
N THR A 74 16.52 -21.22 -18.36
CA THR A 74 16.94 -21.17 -19.78
C THR A 74 16.01 -20.27 -20.59
N SER A 75 15.22 -19.41 -19.91
CA SER A 75 14.20 -18.58 -20.54
C SER A 75 14.78 -17.61 -21.55
N PRO A 76 14.10 -17.40 -22.69
CA PRO A 76 14.44 -16.34 -23.63
C PRO A 76 14.10 -14.94 -23.12
N TRP A 77 13.32 -14.82 -22.05
CA TRP A 77 13.08 -13.54 -21.37
C TRP A 77 14.24 -13.20 -20.44
N SER A 78 14.55 -11.92 -20.30
CA SER A 78 15.45 -11.46 -19.25
C SER A 78 15.18 -10.01 -18.88
N SER A 79 14.95 -9.77 -17.59
CA SER A 79 14.86 -8.44 -16.99
C SER A 79 16.11 -8.15 -16.15
N PRO A 80 16.69 -6.94 -16.19
CA PRO A 80 17.89 -6.62 -15.44
C PRO A 80 17.56 -6.39 -13.96
N VAL A 81 18.47 -6.77 -13.07
CA VAL A 81 18.31 -6.53 -11.63
C VAL A 81 18.84 -5.16 -11.24
N VAL A 82 18.07 -4.46 -10.40
CA VAL A 82 18.46 -3.18 -9.78
C VAL A 82 18.62 -3.39 -8.28
N LEU A 83 19.67 -2.80 -7.71
CA LEU A 83 19.86 -2.67 -6.27
C LEU A 83 19.52 -1.24 -5.87
N VAL A 84 18.70 -1.07 -4.83
CA VAL A 84 18.30 0.23 -4.30
C VAL A 84 18.61 0.29 -2.81
N GLU A 85 19.32 1.30 -2.35
CA GLU A 85 19.55 1.48 -0.92
C GLU A 85 18.26 1.94 -0.21
N LYS A 86 17.96 1.32 0.92
CA LYS A 86 16.88 1.73 1.80
C LYS A 86 17.35 2.86 2.72
N LYS A 87 16.39 3.58 3.30
CA LYS A 87 16.65 4.62 4.31
C LYS A 87 17.40 4.12 5.55
N ASP A 88 17.32 2.82 5.85
CA ASP A 88 18.02 2.16 6.95
C ASP A 88 19.46 1.71 6.59
N GLY A 89 19.95 2.05 5.39
CA GLY A 89 21.28 1.69 4.90
C GLY A 89 21.38 0.26 4.33
N THR A 90 20.33 -0.56 4.42
CA THR A 90 20.32 -1.90 3.81
C THR A 90 19.98 -1.83 2.32
N THR A 91 20.54 -2.72 1.50
CA THR A 91 20.25 -2.76 0.07
C THR A 91 18.99 -3.60 -0.21
N ARG A 92 18.09 -3.07 -1.04
CA ARG A 92 16.92 -3.76 -1.60
C ARG A 92 17.31 -4.33 -2.96
N PHE A 93 17.20 -5.64 -3.09
CA PHE A 93 17.11 -6.29 -4.39
C PHE A 93 15.75 -5.92 -4.98
N CYS A 94 15.66 -5.18 -6.09
CA CYS A 94 14.40 -4.61 -6.62
C CYS A 94 13.36 -5.64 -7.13
N VAL A 95 13.60 -6.92 -6.85
CA VAL A 95 12.65 -8.01 -7.08
C VAL A 95 12.29 -8.75 -5.77
N ASP A 96 12.86 -8.31 -4.64
CA ASP A 96 12.63 -8.85 -3.30
C ASP A 96 11.60 -8.03 -2.53
N TYR A 97 10.35 -8.51 -2.60
CA TYR A 97 9.49 -8.46 -1.42
C TYR A 97 8.96 -9.85 -1.08
N ARG A 98 9.51 -10.39 0.00
CA ARG A 98 9.07 -11.56 0.79
C ARG A 98 7.55 -11.73 0.97
N ARG A 99 6.75 -10.66 0.85
CA ARG A 99 5.28 -10.74 0.93
C ARG A 99 4.66 -11.45 -0.27
N TYR A 100 5.07 -11.11 -1.50
CA TYR A 100 4.55 -11.70 -2.73
C TYR A 100 5.12 -13.09 -3.00
N PHE A 101 6.28 -13.41 -2.41
CA PHE A 101 6.92 -14.71 -2.54
C PHE A 101 6.11 -15.87 -1.95
N GLN A 102 5.02 -15.60 -1.25
CA GLN A 102 4.11 -16.63 -0.77
C GLN A 102 3.12 -17.10 -1.86
N VAL A 103 2.90 -16.31 -2.91
CA VAL A 103 1.95 -16.63 -3.98
C VAL A 103 2.62 -17.49 -5.06
N PRO A 104 2.15 -18.71 -5.34
CA PRO A 104 2.70 -19.53 -6.41
C PRO A 104 2.48 -18.89 -7.81
N LEU A 105 3.52 -18.92 -8.63
CA LEU A 105 3.44 -18.53 -10.03
C LEU A 105 3.16 -19.76 -10.90
N ASP A 106 2.30 -19.63 -11.91
CA ASP A 106 2.07 -20.70 -12.87
C ASP A 106 3.40 -21.12 -13.52
N LYS A 107 3.61 -22.44 -13.66
CA LYS A 107 4.82 -23.01 -14.28
C LYS A 107 5.03 -22.46 -15.68
N ALA A 108 3.94 -22.24 -16.43
CA ALA A 108 3.99 -21.70 -17.79
C ALA A 108 4.52 -20.25 -17.84
N ASP A 109 4.34 -19.50 -16.75
CA ASP A 109 4.67 -18.06 -16.69
C ASP A 109 5.99 -17.75 -15.97
N ARG A 110 6.59 -18.72 -15.27
CA ARG A 110 7.92 -18.55 -14.65
C ARG A 110 8.97 -18.03 -15.61
N PRO A 111 9.09 -18.53 -16.86
CA PRO A 111 10.09 -18.02 -17.80
C PRO A 111 9.98 -16.50 -18.04
N LYS A 112 8.77 -15.92 -17.97
CA LYS A 112 8.54 -14.48 -18.18
C LYS A 112 9.13 -13.61 -17.07
N THR A 113 9.43 -14.19 -15.91
CA THR A 113 10.04 -13.52 -14.76
C THR A 113 11.56 -13.65 -14.70
N ALA A 114 12.17 -14.20 -15.75
CA ALA A 114 13.58 -14.50 -15.74
C ALA A 114 14.44 -13.23 -15.65
N PHE A 115 15.55 -13.34 -14.93
CA PHE A 115 16.54 -12.30 -14.73
C PHE A 115 17.93 -12.88 -14.75
N SER A 116 18.88 -12.09 -15.23
CA SER A 116 20.29 -12.47 -15.28
C SER A 116 21.09 -11.70 -14.24
N THR A 117 22.02 -12.40 -13.59
CA THR A 117 23.14 -11.81 -12.85
C THR A 117 24.44 -12.23 -13.54
N ARG A 118 25.59 -11.75 -13.05
CA ARG A 118 26.89 -12.22 -13.55
C ARG A 118 27.06 -13.74 -13.40
N ASP A 119 26.50 -14.30 -12.32
CA ASP A 119 26.76 -15.68 -11.90
C ASP A 119 25.68 -16.68 -12.39
N GLY A 120 24.67 -16.20 -13.11
CA GLY A 120 23.70 -17.08 -13.74
C GLY A 120 22.42 -16.41 -14.24
N HIS A 121 21.56 -17.25 -14.81
CA HIS A 121 20.22 -16.88 -15.26
C HIS A 121 19.19 -17.64 -14.43
N PHE A 122 18.21 -16.90 -13.90
CA PHE A 122 17.27 -17.40 -12.90
C PHE A 122 15.85 -16.97 -13.25
N GLN A 123 14.86 -17.67 -12.71
CA GLN A 123 13.44 -17.33 -12.82
C GLN A 123 12.74 -17.55 -11.49
N PHE A 124 11.64 -16.83 -11.25
CA PHE A 124 10.86 -16.98 -10.03
C PHE A 124 9.87 -18.14 -10.11
N LYS A 125 9.69 -18.83 -8.98
CA LYS A 125 8.68 -19.89 -8.79
C LYS A 125 7.40 -19.37 -8.15
N VAL A 126 7.49 -18.17 -7.58
CA VAL A 126 6.48 -17.46 -6.83
C VAL A 126 6.36 -16.06 -7.41
N LEU A 127 5.31 -15.32 -7.09
CA LEU A 127 5.07 -13.99 -7.62
C LEU A 127 6.18 -13.02 -7.19
N PRO A 128 7.04 -12.52 -8.11
CA PRO A 128 7.98 -11.48 -7.77
C PRO A 128 7.28 -10.12 -7.63
N GLN A 129 7.92 -9.22 -6.89
CA GLN A 129 7.47 -7.83 -6.87
C GLN A 129 7.77 -7.14 -8.21
N GLY A 130 7.00 -6.11 -8.55
CA GLY A 130 7.20 -5.28 -9.73
C GLY A 130 6.32 -5.69 -10.91
N LEU A 131 5.67 -6.85 -10.82
CA LEU A 131 4.63 -7.24 -11.77
C LEU A 131 3.35 -6.44 -11.52
N THR A 132 2.82 -5.85 -12.59
CA THR A 132 1.61 -5.01 -12.58
C THR A 132 0.38 -5.73 -12.05
N ASN A 133 0.25 -7.04 -12.31
CA ASN A 133 -0.84 -7.87 -11.80
C ASN A 133 -0.60 -8.38 -10.37
N GLY A 134 0.57 -8.14 -9.77
CA GLY A 134 0.94 -8.69 -8.47
C GLY A 134 0.01 -8.27 -7.33
N PRO A 135 -0.16 -6.95 -7.05
CA PRO A 135 -1.04 -6.49 -5.98
C PRO A 135 -2.52 -6.91 -6.14
N PRO A 136 -3.15 -6.79 -7.34
CA PRO A 136 -4.49 -7.30 -7.56
C PRO A 136 -4.63 -8.81 -7.31
N THR A 137 -3.68 -9.62 -7.76
CA THR A 137 -3.71 -11.07 -7.51
C THR A 137 -3.59 -11.38 -6.02
N PHE A 138 -2.64 -10.74 -5.32
CA PHE A 138 -2.49 -10.91 -3.88
C PHE A 138 -3.77 -10.52 -3.11
N GLN A 139 -4.40 -9.40 -3.47
CA GLN A 139 -5.68 -8.99 -2.89
C GLN A 139 -6.78 -10.03 -3.12
N ARG A 140 -6.88 -10.60 -4.33
CA ARG A 140 -7.85 -11.66 -4.64
C ARG A 140 -7.64 -12.91 -3.78
N ILE A 141 -6.38 -13.29 -3.57
CA ILE A 141 -5.99 -14.42 -2.72
C ILE A 141 -6.41 -14.18 -1.27
N VAL A 142 -6.03 -13.03 -0.70
CA VAL A 142 -6.41 -12.67 0.66
C VAL A 142 -7.94 -12.59 0.79
N ASN A 143 -8.62 -12.06 -0.24
CA ASN A 143 -10.07 -12.01 -0.27
C ASN A 143 -10.73 -13.39 -0.25
N GLN A 144 -10.13 -14.37 -0.93
CA GLN A 144 -10.60 -15.74 -0.96
C GLN A 144 -10.37 -16.45 0.38
N ILE A 145 -9.19 -16.25 0.99
CA ILE A 145 -8.85 -16.84 2.30
C ILE A 145 -9.80 -16.31 3.39
N LEU A 146 -10.03 -15.00 3.44
CA LEU A 146 -10.91 -14.38 4.43
C LEU A 146 -12.40 -14.63 4.15
N GLY A 147 -12.75 -14.96 2.90
CA GLY A 147 -14.08 -15.39 2.49
C GLY A 147 -15.22 -14.48 3.00
N PRO A 148 -16.23 -15.03 3.69
CA PRO A 148 -17.40 -14.30 4.20
C PRO A 148 -17.14 -13.52 5.49
N ASN A 149 -15.97 -13.70 6.14
CA ASN A 149 -15.62 -12.94 7.34
C ASN A 149 -15.22 -11.50 7.01
N ARG A 150 -14.85 -11.27 5.75
CA ARG A 150 -14.72 -9.92 5.21
C ARG A 150 -16.00 -9.15 5.44
N TRP A 151 -15.85 -7.89 5.81
CA TRP A 151 -16.96 -6.97 6.10
C TRP A 151 -17.75 -7.28 7.38
N LYS A 152 -17.52 -8.43 8.04
CA LYS A 152 -18.09 -8.72 9.37
C LYS A 152 -17.19 -8.19 10.48
N HIS A 153 -15.96 -8.67 10.51
CA HIS A 153 -14.98 -8.36 11.57
C HIS A 153 -13.53 -8.31 11.07
N VAL A 154 -13.31 -8.47 9.77
CA VAL A 154 -12.00 -8.35 9.14
C VAL A 154 -12.08 -7.59 7.82
N LEU A 155 -11.11 -6.73 7.56
CA LEU A 155 -10.87 -6.10 6.27
C LEU A 155 -9.43 -6.32 5.87
N ALA A 156 -9.19 -6.44 4.57
CA ALA A 156 -7.85 -6.56 4.04
C ALA A 156 -7.69 -5.64 2.84
N TYR A 157 -6.60 -4.87 2.83
CA TYR A 157 -6.21 -4.05 1.70
C TYR A 157 -4.73 -4.25 1.39
N ILE A 158 -4.48 -4.83 0.23
CA ILE A 158 -3.18 -5.27 -0.29
C ILE A 158 -2.46 -6.11 0.76
N ASP A 159 -1.58 -5.49 1.54
CA ASP A 159 -0.70 -6.17 2.48
C ASP A 159 -1.16 -6.09 3.93
N ASP A 160 -2.19 -5.27 4.22
CA ASP A 160 -2.60 -4.95 5.58
C ASP A 160 -3.97 -5.58 5.88
N ILE A 161 -4.02 -6.42 6.91
CA ILE A 161 -5.23 -7.07 7.43
C ILE A 161 -5.56 -6.41 8.76
N ILE A 162 -6.78 -5.87 8.88
CA ILE A 162 -7.31 -5.29 10.11
C ILE A 162 -8.47 -6.14 10.61
N ILE A 163 -8.38 -6.55 11.89
CA ILE A 163 -9.44 -7.26 12.60
C ILE A 163 -10.03 -6.27 13.59
N TYR A 164 -11.36 -6.13 13.61
CA TYR A 164 -12.07 -5.18 14.46
C TYR A 164 -13.25 -5.85 15.13
N SER A 165 -13.60 -5.40 16.34
CA SER A 165 -14.62 -6.04 17.18
C SER A 165 -15.15 -5.05 18.20
N LYS A 166 -16.36 -5.28 18.73
CA LYS A 166 -17.00 -4.34 19.67
C LYS A 166 -16.38 -4.38 21.06
N ASN A 167 -15.94 -5.56 21.48
CA ASN A 167 -15.34 -5.80 22.79
C ASN A 167 -14.21 -6.82 22.71
N PHE A 168 -13.42 -6.91 23.77
CA PHE A 168 -12.25 -7.79 23.82
C PHE A 168 -12.60 -9.28 23.69
N TYR A 169 -13.74 -9.72 24.23
CA TYR A 169 -14.13 -11.13 24.19
C TYR A 169 -14.43 -11.57 22.75
N GLU A 170 -15.23 -10.80 22.02
CA GLU A 170 -15.46 -11.01 20.58
C GLU A 170 -14.15 -10.90 19.79
N HIS A 171 -13.27 -9.99 20.17
CA HIS A 171 -12.00 -9.79 19.47
C HIS A 171 -11.10 -11.03 19.51
N ILE A 172 -11.04 -11.71 20.64
CA ILE A 172 -10.32 -12.98 20.80
C ILE A 172 -10.89 -14.04 19.85
N GLN A 173 -12.22 -14.15 19.74
CA GLN A 173 -12.89 -15.09 18.83
C GLN A 173 -12.58 -14.78 17.36
N HIS A 174 -12.68 -13.51 16.96
CA HIS A 174 -12.38 -13.08 15.60
C HIS A 174 -10.90 -13.26 15.22
N ILE A 175 -9.97 -12.99 16.14
CA ILE A 175 -8.54 -13.28 15.91
C ILE A 175 -8.33 -14.77 15.71
N GLU A 176 -8.93 -15.61 16.56
CA GLU A 176 -8.80 -17.07 16.46
C GLU A 176 -9.32 -17.59 15.12
N GLU A 177 -10.48 -17.11 14.68
CA GLU A 177 -11.07 -17.45 13.37
C GLU A 177 -10.18 -17.03 12.20
N VAL A 178 -9.73 -15.77 12.17
CA VAL A 178 -8.85 -15.26 11.10
C VAL A 178 -7.50 -15.98 11.09
N CYS A 179 -6.90 -16.23 12.26
CA CYS A 179 -5.65 -16.98 12.37
C CYS A 179 -5.81 -18.42 11.88
N SER A 180 -6.95 -19.09 12.15
CA SER A 180 -7.22 -20.42 11.59
C SER A 180 -7.23 -20.42 10.07
N LEU A 181 -7.99 -19.49 9.46
CA LEU A 181 -8.07 -19.37 8.00
C LEU A 181 -6.71 -19.09 7.35
N LEU A 182 -5.93 -18.17 7.92
CA LEU A 182 -4.59 -17.87 7.43
C LEU A 182 -3.66 -19.08 7.57
N GLN A 183 -3.78 -19.85 8.64
CA GLN A 183 -2.91 -21.01 8.89
C GLN A 183 -3.26 -22.17 7.96
N GLU A 184 -4.55 -22.42 7.73
CA GLU A 184 -5.05 -23.40 6.75
C GLU A 184 -4.56 -23.08 5.34
N ALA A 185 -4.50 -21.80 4.97
CA ALA A 185 -3.94 -21.35 3.70
C ALA A 185 -2.40 -21.33 3.65
N ASN A 186 -1.71 -21.75 4.72
CA ASN A 186 -0.25 -21.64 4.87
C ASN A 186 0.29 -20.21 4.67
N PHE A 187 -0.48 -19.21 5.09
CA PHE A 187 -0.10 -17.80 5.01
C PHE A 187 0.83 -17.43 6.17
N LYS A 188 1.80 -16.54 5.93
CA LYS A 188 2.74 -16.05 6.95
C LYS A 188 2.62 -14.57 7.18
N LEU A 189 2.62 -14.20 8.45
CA LEU A 189 2.55 -12.83 8.96
C LEU A 189 3.91 -12.37 9.44
N ASN A 190 4.20 -11.08 9.27
CA ASN A 190 5.43 -10.48 9.79
C ASN A 190 5.19 -9.94 11.20
N VAL A 191 5.68 -10.66 12.21
CA VAL A 191 5.50 -10.33 13.63
C VAL A 191 5.92 -8.89 13.97
N ASN A 192 7.00 -8.37 13.37
CA ASN A 192 7.52 -7.03 13.65
C ASN A 192 6.61 -5.91 13.15
N LYS A 193 5.65 -6.23 12.27
CA LYS A 193 4.66 -5.29 11.74
C LYS A 193 3.27 -5.54 12.29
N CYS A 194 3.09 -6.53 13.16
CA CYS A 194 1.80 -6.84 13.74
C CYS A 194 1.58 -6.00 14.99
N GLU A 195 0.46 -5.28 15.01
CA GLU A 195 -0.08 -4.63 16.20
C GLU A 195 -1.31 -5.42 16.66
N VAL A 196 -1.36 -5.82 17.93
CA VAL A 196 -2.38 -6.74 18.44
C VAL A 196 -3.17 -6.10 19.57
N ALA A 197 -4.50 -6.19 19.50
CA ALA A 197 -5.46 -5.70 20.49
C ALA A 197 -5.17 -4.27 20.98
N ARG A 198 -5.05 -3.34 20.05
CA ARG A 198 -4.93 -1.91 20.32
C ARG A 198 -6.29 -1.23 20.28
N SER A 199 -6.48 -0.21 21.12
CA SER A 199 -7.63 0.70 21.06
C SER A 199 -7.50 1.75 19.95
N GLU A 200 -6.28 1.97 19.47
CA GLU A 200 -5.94 2.85 18.35
C GLU A 200 -4.95 2.16 17.41
N ILE A 201 -5.12 2.31 16.10
CA ILE A 201 -4.26 1.68 15.10
C ILE A 201 -4.10 2.58 13.87
N LEU A 202 -2.93 2.53 13.24
CA LEU A 202 -2.69 3.12 11.93
C LEU A 202 -3.07 2.12 10.84
N PHE A 203 -4.01 2.50 9.96
CA PHE A 203 -4.45 1.69 8.84
C PHE A 203 -4.64 2.55 7.59
N LEU A 204 -3.98 2.18 6.47
CA LEU A 204 -4.04 2.91 5.19
C LEU A 204 -3.78 4.42 5.31
N GLY A 205 -2.81 4.79 6.14
CA GLY A 205 -2.43 6.18 6.37
C GLY A 205 -3.45 7.00 7.18
N HIS A 206 -4.33 6.32 7.91
CA HIS A 206 -5.28 6.93 8.82
C HIS A 206 -5.15 6.32 10.22
N LEU A 207 -5.24 7.15 11.25
CA LEU A 207 -5.39 6.73 12.63
C LEU A 207 -6.86 6.42 12.90
N ILE A 208 -7.14 5.19 13.33
CA ILE A 208 -8.48 4.73 13.71
C ILE A 208 -8.52 4.57 15.21
N LYS A 209 -9.49 5.22 15.87
CA LYS A 209 -9.70 5.17 17.32
C LYS A 209 -11.15 5.42 17.66
N GLU A 210 -11.76 4.58 18.50
CA GLU A 210 -13.12 4.81 19.05
C GLU A 210 -14.16 5.21 17.99
N ALA A 211 -14.23 4.45 16.89
CA ALA A 211 -15.11 4.74 15.76
C ALA A 211 -14.87 6.09 15.06
N THR A 212 -13.70 6.69 15.22
CA THR A 212 -13.25 7.87 14.48
C THR A 212 -12.06 7.53 13.59
N ILE A 213 -11.94 8.27 12.49
CA ILE A 213 -10.81 8.24 11.56
C ILE A 213 -10.18 9.63 11.56
N LYS A 214 -8.85 9.67 11.68
CA LYS A 214 -8.03 10.87 11.45
C LYS A 214 -6.93 10.58 10.44
N PRO A 215 -6.44 11.56 9.66
CA PRO A 215 -5.21 11.41 8.90
C PRO A 215 -4.03 11.03 9.79
N ASP A 216 -3.13 10.17 9.32
CA ASP A 216 -1.85 9.91 10.01
C ASP A 216 -1.01 11.19 10.06
N PRO A 217 -0.62 11.67 11.27
CA PRO A 217 0.21 12.85 11.44
C PRO A 217 1.50 12.82 10.61
N ASN A 218 2.11 11.64 10.43
CA ASN A 218 3.34 11.50 9.66
C ASN A 218 3.13 11.72 8.16
N ASN A 219 1.97 11.30 7.62
CA ASN A 219 1.66 11.47 6.21
C ASN A 219 1.25 12.91 5.88
N ILE A 220 0.53 13.58 6.78
CA ILE A 220 0.18 15.00 6.59
C ILE A 220 1.35 15.93 6.84
N ARG A 221 2.35 15.52 7.64
CA ARG A 221 3.53 16.34 7.96
C ARG A 221 4.21 16.88 6.71
N GLY A 222 4.37 16.05 5.67
CA GLY A 222 4.94 16.48 4.40
C GLY A 222 4.16 17.62 3.74
N LEU A 223 2.82 17.56 3.77
CA LEU A 223 1.96 18.62 3.25
C LEU A 223 2.02 19.89 4.12
N VAL A 224 2.04 19.74 5.44
CA VAL A 224 2.11 20.85 6.39
C VAL A 224 3.45 21.58 6.29
N GLU A 225 4.56 20.86 6.14
CA GLU A 225 5.92 21.41 6.04
C GLU A 225 6.30 21.82 4.60
N THR A 226 5.43 21.59 3.61
CA THR A 226 5.69 21.96 2.21
C THR A 226 5.95 23.47 2.10
N LYS A 227 7.07 23.82 1.45
CA LYS A 227 7.42 25.21 1.14
C LYS A 227 6.46 25.76 0.07
N GLU A 228 6.32 27.08 0.03
CA GLU A 228 5.50 27.72 -1.00
C GLU A 228 5.99 27.31 -2.40
N PRO A 229 5.10 26.82 -3.28
CA PRO A 229 5.45 26.39 -4.62
C PRO A 229 6.13 27.50 -5.42
N THR A 230 7.29 27.18 -5.97
CA THR A 230 8.06 28.05 -6.86
C THR A 230 7.89 27.66 -8.34
N THR A 231 7.16 26.57 -8.60
CA THR A 231 6.79 26.13 -9.95
C THR A 231 5.33 25.68 -10.01
N ALA A 232 4.73 25.73 -11.20
CA ALA A 232 3.37 25.24 -11.45
C ALA A 232 3.25 23.74 -11.13
N GLU A 233 4.30 22.98 -11.41
CA GLU A 233 4.35 21.56 -11.12
C GLU A 233 4.32 21.29 -9.61
N GLU A 234 5.08 22.06 -8.81
CA GLU A 234 5.03 21.98 -7.34
C GLU A 234 3.63 22.32 -6.81
N ALA A 235 2.98 23.36 -7.34
CA ALA A 235 1.64 23.77 -6.94
C ALA A 235 0.60 22.68 -7.24
N PHE A 236 0.69 22.06 -8.41
CA PHE A 236 -0.19 20.97 -8.81
C PHE A 236 0.06 19.69 -8.00
N ARG A 237 1.33 19.31 -7.78
CA ARG A 237 1.70 18.17 -6.94
C ARG A 237 1.17 18.33 -5.51
N PHE A 238 1.26 19.54 -4.94
CA PHE A 238 0.72 19.83 -3.61
C PHE A 238 -0.79 19.58 -3.55
N VAL A 239 -1.57 20.13 -4.49
CA VAL A 239 -3.03 19.94 -4.47
C VAL A 239 -3.43 18.51 -4.71
N LYS A 240 -2.75 17.79 -5.61
CA LYS A 240 -3.00 16.37 -5.83
C LYS A 240 -2.73 15.53 -4.58
N ALA A 241 -1.71 15.87 -3.81
CA ALA A 241 -1.46 15.23 -2.52
C ALA A 241 -2.51 15.63 -1.47
N ALA A 242 -2.93 16.90 -1.41
CA ALA A 242 -3.99 17.36 -0.50
C ALA A 242 -5.37 16.75 -0.81
N GLU A 243 -5.65 16.45 -2.09
CA GLU A 243 -6.90 15.84 -2.56
C GLU A 243 -7.18 14.48 -1.89
N TYR A 244 -6.14 13.73 -1.49
CA TYR A 244 -6.29 12.49 -0.71
C TYR A 244 -7.05 12.71 0.61
N TYR A 245 -6.89 13.88 1.22
CA TYR A 245 -7.51 14.26 2.49
C TYR A 245 -8.79 15.09 2.31
N ARG A 246 -9.30 15.26 1.07
CA ARG A 246 -10.46 16.11 0.76
C ARG A 246 -11.70 15.82 1.61
N LYS A 247 -11.91 14.54 1.99
CA LYS A 247 -13.06 14.12 2.82
C LYS A 247 -13.07 14.75 4.21
N PHE A 248 -11.90 15.14 4.72
CA PHE A 248 -11.74 15.81 6.01
C PHE A 248 -11.82 17.33 5.91
N ILE A 249 -11.73 17.89 4.70
CA ILE A 249 -11.59 19.32 4.47
C ILE A 249 -12.93 19.88 3.97
N PRO A 250 -13.66 20.66 4.78
CA PRO A 250 -14.89 21.30 4.35
C PRO A 250 -14.64 22.20 3.14
N LYS A 251 -15.51 22.12 2.14
CA LYS A 251 -15.45 22.95 0.92
C LYS A 251 -14.11 22.85 0.17
N PHE A 252 -13.43 21.70 0.23
CA PHE A 252 -12.13 21.46 -0.41
C PHE A 252 -12.09 21.94 -1.87
N SER A 253 -13.11 21.62 -2.67
CA SER A 253 -13.16 21.97 -4.10
C SER A 253 -13.05 23.49 -4.34
N ILE A 254 -13.69 24.30 -3.50
CA ILE A 254 -13.67 25.77 -3.61
C ILE A 254 -12.27 26.29 -3.23
N ILE A 255 -11.72 25.78 -2.13
CA ILE A 255 -10.40 26.19 -1.63
C ILE A 255 -9.30 25.79 -2.62
N ALA A 256 -9.38 24.60 -3.21
CA ALA A 256 -8.37 24.06 -4.12
C ALA A 256 -8.49 24.58 -5.57
N ALA A 257 -9.63 25.18 -5.95
CA ALA A 257 -9.87 25.63 -7.33
C ALA A 257 -8.77 26.56 -7.88
N PRO A 258 -8.27 27.58 -7.15
CA PRO A 258 -7.20 28.45 -7.64
C PRO A 258 -5.90 27.72 -7.97
N LEU A 259 -5.64 26.60 -7.30
CA LEU A 259 -4.44 25.79 -7.46
C LEU A 259 -4.59 24.70 -8.54
N HIS A 260 -5.81 24.18 -8.76
CA HIS A 260 -6.08 23.21 -9.84
C HIS A 260 -5.82 23.79 -11.24
N ARG A 261 -5.85 25.11 -11.41
CA ARG A 261 -5.49 25.79 -12.66
C ARG A 261 -4.05 25.52 -13.12
N TYR A 262 -3.17 25.16 -12.19
CA TYR A 262 -1.78 24.78 -12.50
C TYR A 262 -1.63 23.33 -12.99
N SER A 263 -2.74 22.63 -13.24
CA SER A 263 -2.72 21.28 -13.83
C SER A 263 -2.02 21.25 -15.20
N PRO A 264 -1.20 20.22 -15.49
CA PRO A 264 -0.60 20.01 -16.80
C PRO A 264 -1.62 19.93 -17.95
N SER A 265 -2.86 19.53 -17.66
CA SER A 265 -3.94 19.43 -18.65
C SER A 265 -4.60 20.77 -19.00
N THR A 266 -4.54 21.73 -18.07
CA THR A 266 -5.19 23.05 -18.19
C THR A 266 -4.21 24.09 -18.74
N LEU A 267 -2.91 23.85 -18.52
CA LEU A 267 -1.82 24.60 -19.12
C LEU A 267 -1.43 23.91 -20.43
N ASN A 268 -1.76 24.52 -21.57
CA ASN A 268 -0.99 24.29 -22.80
C ASN A 268 0.50 24.43 -22.46
N GLN A 269 1.23 23.32 -22.32
CA GLN A 269 2.64 23.28 -21.92
C GLN A 269 3.60 23.84 -22.99
N GLN A 270 3.14 24.75 -23.84
CA GLN A 270 3.96 25.40 -24.86
C GLN A 270 3.60 26.89 -24.90
N LYS A 271 4.35 27.74 -24.19
CA LYS A 271 4.70 29.16 -24.52
C LYS A 271 5.06 30.06 -23.33
N MET A 272 5.07 29.59 -22.08
CA MET A 272 5.69 30.39 -21.00
C MET A 272 7.16 30.02 -20.86
N ASN A 273 7.94 30.48 -21.83
CA ASN A 273 9.40 30.55 -21.75
C ASN A 273 9.79 31.39 -20.52
N LYS A 274 10.59 30.84 -19.62
CA LYS A 274 11.57 31.54 -18.76
C LYS A 274 11.10 32.80 -17.99
N SER A 275 9.82 33.07 -17.82
CA SER A 275 9.36 34.06 -16.84
C SER A 275 9.31 33.38 -15.47
N LYS A 276 9.79 34.08 -14.42
CA LYS A 276 9.76 33.57 -13.05
C LYS A 276 8.32 33.21 -12.71
N PHE A 277 8.06 31.93 -12.48
CA PHE A 277 6.76 31.49 -11.96
C PHE A 277 6.49 32.23 -10.64
N LEU A 278 5.33 32.88 -10.58
CA LEU A 278 4.83 33.50 -9.36
C LEU A 278 3.45 32.93 -9.10
N LEU A 279 3.27 32.40 -7.90
CA LEU A 279 1.96 31.94 -7.44
C LEU A 279 1.05 33.17 -7.29
N SER A 280 -0.09 33.16 -7.99
CA SER A 280 -1.10 34.21 -7.87
C SER A 280 -1.61 34.34 -6.43
N ASP A 281 -2.06 35.52 -6.02
CA ASP A 281 -2.43 35.78 -4.61
C ASP A 281 -3.60 34.91 -4.12
N ASP A 282 -4.56 34.60 -5.00
CA ASP A 282 -5.66 33.67 -4.73
C ASP A 282 -5.16 32.22 -4.49
N ALA A 283 -4.18 31.77 -5.28
CA ALA A 283 -3.55 30.47 -5.14
C ALA A 283 -2.63 30.37 -3.94
N ARG A 284 -1.92 31.46 -3.61
CA ARG A 284 -1.16 31.57 -2.36
C ARG A 284 -2.07 31.51 -1.14
N THR A 285 -3.20 32.21 -1.18
CA THR A 285 -4.22 32.17 -0.12
C THR A 285 -4.79 30.75 0.03
N ALA A 286 -5.13 30.09 -1.07
CA ALA A 286 -5.56 28.70 -1.09
C ALA A 286 -4.51 27.75 -0.51
N PHE A 287 -3.23 27.92 -0.87
CA PHE A 287 -2.12 27.10 -0.40
C PHE A 287 -1.95 27.18 1.12
N HIS A 288 -1.85 28.41 1.66
CA HIS A 288 -1.72 28.61 3.10
C HIS A 288 -3.00 28.22 3.85
N GLY A 289 -4.18 28.44 3.25
CA GLY A 289 -5.46 28.01 3.79
C GLY A 289 -5.55 26.49 3.97
N LEU A 290 -5.18 25.72 2.93
CA LEU A 290 -5.14 24.25 2.99
C LEU A 290 -4.14 23.76 4.03
N ARG A 291 -2.93 24.35 4.08
CA ARG A 291 -1.94 24.00 5.13
C ARG A 291 -2.48 24.25 6.54
N LYS A 292 -3.14 25.38 6.76
CA LYS A 292 -3.75 25.70 8.06
C LYS A 292 -4.83 24.69 8.43
N ILE A 293 -5.72 24.33 7.50
CA ILE A 293 -6.76 23.32 7.76
C ILE A 293 -6.15 21.95 8.09
N LEU A 294 -5.09 21.55 7.39
CA LEU A 294 -4.36 20.30 7.69
C LEU A 294 -3.71 20.27 9.08
N THR A 295 -3.55 21.41 9.76
CA THR A 295 -3.08 21.46 11.16
C THR A 295 -4.21 21.39 12.19
N THR A 296 -5.46 21.48 11.76
CA THR A 296 -6.62 21.35 12.65
C THR A 296 -6.95 19.88 12.93
N ASP A 297 -7.83 19.62 13.90
CA ASP A 297 -8.25 18.26 14.20
C ASP A 297 -9.24 17.76 13.14
N LEU A 298 -8.69 17.11 12.11
CA LEU A 298 -9.40 16.56 10.97
C LEU A 298 -10.03 15.20 11.31
N ILE A 299 -11.16 15.20 12.02
CA ILE A 299 -11.86 13.99 12.47
C ILE A 299 -13.06 13.68 11.56
N LEU A 300 -13.23 12.41 11.21
CA LEU A 300 -14.49 11.87 10.70
C LEU A 300 -14.96 10.72 11.57
N GLY A 301 -16.27 10.63 11.83
CA GLY A 301 -16.88 9.43 12.40
C GLY A 301 -16.97 8.31 11.37
N LEU A 302 -16.83 7.07 11.82
CA LEU A 302 -17.23 5.90 11.04
C LEU A 302 -18.76 5.90 10.87
N PRO A 303 -19.27 5.48 9.71
CA PRO A 303 -20.71 5.35 9.52
C PRO A 303 -21.29 4.32 10.49
N ASP A 304 -22.36 4.68 11.17
CA ASP A 304 -23.18 3.79 12.00
C ASP A 304 -24.48 3.46 11.27
N ASP A 305 -24.59 2.25 10.71
CA ASP A 305 -25.76 1.83 9.94
C ASP A 305 -27.07 1.79 10.76
N THR A 306 -27.00 1.95 12.09
CA THR A 306 -28.18 2.05 12.96
C THR A 306 -28.75 3.47 13.04
N LEU A 307 -27.99 4.48 12.62
CA LEU A 307 -28.39 5.89 12.63
C LEU A 307 -28.81 6.37 11.24
N GLN A 308 -29.70 7.35 11.19
CA GLN A 308 -30.10 7.94 9.91
C GLN A 308 -28.99 8.80 9.31
N PHE A 309 -28.70 8.56 8.04
CA PHE A 309 -27.85 9.42 7.23
C PHE A 309 -28.62 10.67 6.79
N LYS A 310 -27.96 11.83 6.89
CA LYS A 310 -28.44 13.12 6.40
C LYS A 310 -27.44 13.66 5.38
N ILE A 311 -27.91 13.93 4.18
CA ILE A 311 -27.11 14.63 3.16
C ILE A 311 -27.48 16.11 3.20
N GLN A 312 -26.47 16.97 3.34
CA GLN A 312 -26.60 18.40 3.11
C GLN A 312 -25.82 18.74 1.85
N SER A 313 -26.52 19.24 0.84
CA SER A 313 -25.93 19.67 -0.43
C SER A 313 -26.21 21.12 -0.70
N ASP A 314 -25.25 21.79 -1.32
CA ASP A 314 -25.35 23.16 -1.79
C ASP A 314 -24.65 23.27 -3.17
N ALA A 315 -25.13 24.16 -4.02
CA ALA A 315 -24.61 24.33 -5.37
C ALA A 315 -24.58 25.81 -5.75
N SER A 316 -23.53 26.21 -6.45
CA SER A 316 -23.38 27.52 -7.07
C SER A 316 -23.08 27.36 -8.57
N VAL A 317 -22.97 28.49 -9.27
CA VAL A 317 -22.54 28.52 -10.68
C VAL A 317 -21.15 27.90 -10.86
N ASP A 318 -20.30 27.98 -9.83
CA ASP A 318 -18.90 27.55 -9.88
C ASP A 318 -18.70 26.09 -9.44
N GLY A 319 -19.67 25.46 -8.75
CA GLY A 319 -19.53 24.07 -8.32
C GLY A 319 -20.60 23.56 -7.36
N ILE A 320 -20.50 22.26 -7.06
CA ILE A 320 -21.39 21.55 -6.13
C ILE A 320 -20.60 21.07 -4.91
N GLY A 321 -21.21 21.16 -3.74
CA GLY A 321 -20.71 20.61 -2.48
C GLY A 321 -21.76 19.76 -1.81
N ALA A 322 -21.35 18.65 -1.20
CA ALA A 322 -22.21 17.85 -0.34
C ALA A 322 -21.44 17.34 0.87
N VAL A 323 -22.13 17.23 2.00
CA VAL A 323 -21.62 16.63 3.23
C VAL A 323 -22.60 15.54 3.64
N LEU A 324 -22.08 14.35 3.88
CA LEU A 324 -22.82 13.23 4.47
C LEU A 324 -22.62 13.27 5.99
N LEU A 325 -23.72 13.33 6.74
CA LEU A 325 -23.74 13.48 8.18
C LEU A 325 -24.57 12.36 8.82
N GLN A 326 -24.31 12.09 10.08
CA GLN A 326 -25.20 11.32 10.95
C GLN A 326 -25.46 12.15 12.20
N ILE A 327 -26.72 12.18 12.63
CA ILE A 327 -27.12 12.87 13.85
C ILE A 327 -26.87 11.89 14.99
N THR A 328 -25.80 12.10 15.75
CA THR A 328 -25.59 11.42 17.02
C THR A 328 -26.58 11.98 18.05
N PRO A 329 -27.30 11.11 18.78
CA PRO A 329 -28.25 11.53 19.82
C PRO A 329 -27.62 12.31 20.96
#